data_AF-A0AAE0ARP8-F1
#
_entry.id   AF-A0AAE0ARP8-F1
#
_cell.length_a   1.000
_cell.length_b   1.000
_cell.length_c   1.000
_cell.angle_alpha   90.00
_cell.angle_beta   90.00
_cell.angle_gamma   90.00
#
_symmetry.space_group_name_H-M   'P 1'
#
loop_
_entity.id
_entity.type
_entity.pdbx_description
1 polymer ?
#
loop_
_entity_poly.entity_id
_entity_poly.type
_entity_poly.pdbx_seq_one_letter_code
_entity_poly.pdbx_strand_id
1 'polypeptide(L)'
;MISLVENFPFKASWGEICSDAFVNGTSVTFLLAPQDYHRFHLPVSGTIENFVDIPGSLYTVNPVAVNSKYCNVFTENKRVISIISTAHFGKVAFVAIGATMVGSITFSKKEGDVVKKGDEFGYFSFGGSTVICIFEKDAIHIDEDLLVNSARSLETLVSVGMRLGVSTRK
;
A
#
# COMPACT_ATOMS: atom_id res chain seq x y z
N MET A 1 -0.90 -5.13 12.06
CA MET A 1 -1.16 -4.75 10.65
C MET A 1 -2.39 -5.50 10.15
N ILE A 2 -3.39 -4.78 9.68
CA ILE A 2 -4.68 -5.32 9.26
C ILE A 2 -4.80 -5.20 7.74
N SER A 3 -5.14 -6.29 7.06
CA SER A 3 -5.27 -6.32 5.60
C SER A 3 -6.72 -6.30 5.10
N LEU A 4 -7.00 -5.49 4.08
CA LEU A 4 -8.20 -5.53 3.25
C LEU A 4 -7.82 -5.60 1.76
N VAL A 5 -8.52 -6.45 1.01
CA VAL A 5 -8.31 -6.63 -0.44
C VAL A 5 -9.48 -6.03 -1.19
N GLU A 6 -9.19 -5.11 -2.10
CA GLU A 6 -10.20 -4.40 -2.88
C GLU A 6 -9.79 -4.31 -4.36
N ASN A 7 -10.79 -4.28 -5.24
CA ASN A 7 -10.59 -3.89 -6.63
C ASN A 7 -10.69 -2.36 -6.68
N PHE A 8 -9.54 -1.69 -6.59
CA PHE A 8 -9.51 -0.24 -6.46
C PHE A 8 -9.64 0.45 -7.83
N PRO A 9 -10.60 1.36 -8.03
CA PRO A 9 -10.66 2.16 -9.25
C PRO A 9 -9.54 3.22 -9.19
N PHE A 10 -8.35 2.87 -9.70
CA PHE A 10 -7.21 3.78 -9.81
C PHE A 10 -7.48 4.81 -10.92
N LYS A 11 -8.09 5.96 -10.58
CA LYS A 11 -8.22 7.11 -11.49
C LYS A 11 -7.95 8.43 -10.77
N ALA A 12 -7.21 9.31 -11.45
CA ALA A 12 -6.91 10.76 -11.25
C ALA A 12 -6.51 11.25 -9.84
N SER A 13 -7.10 10.72 -8.79
CA SER A 13 -6.90 11.04 -7.38
C SER A 13 -5.57 10.56 -6.79
N TRP A 14 -4.71 9.87 -7.55
CA TRP A 14 -3.42 9.34 -7.10
C TRP A 14 -2.20 10.06 -7.71
N GLY A 15 -2.41 11.23 -8.34
CA GLY A 15 -1.37 11.99 -9.04
C GLY A 15 -1.11 11.48 -10.47
N GLU A 16 -0.21 12.16 -11.20
CA GLU A 16 0.15 11.86 -12.60
C GLU A 16 0.80 10.48 -12.81
N ILE A 17 1.00 9.71 -11.74
CA ILE A 17 1.46 8.31 -11.77
C ILE A 17 0.34 7.36 -12.27
N CYS A 18 -0.78 7.90 -12.76
CA CYS A 18 -1.77 7.18 -13.57
C CYS A 18 -1.14 6.67 -14.87
N SER A 19 -0.23 5.71 -14.76
CA SER A 19 -0.02 4.75 -15.82
C SER A 19 -1.29 3.91 -15.90
N ASP A 20 -1.83 3.73 -17.10
CA ASP A 20 -2.91 2.79 -17.39
C ASP A 20 -2.63 1.37 -16.85
N ALA A 21 -1.38 1.06 -16.48
CA ALA A 21 -0.92 -0.18 -15.89
C ALA A 21 -1.72 -0.64 -14.65
N PHE A 22 -2.16 0.27 -13.79
CA PHE A 22 -2.84 -0.10 -12.54
C PHE A 22 -4.38 -0.12 -12.64
N VAL A 23 -4.93 0.19 -13.81
CA VAL A 23 -6.38 0.20 -14.02
C VAL A 23 -6.92 -1.23 -13.90
N ASN A 24 -7.92 -1.42 -13.03
CA ASN A 24 -8.45 -2.74 -12.64
C ASN A 24 -7.40 -3.66 -12.00
N GLY A 25 -6.38 -3.08 -11.37
CA GLY A 25 -5.42 -3.79 -10.54
C GLY A 25 -6.01 -4.30 -9.23
N THR A 26 -5.22 -5.09 -8.51
CA THR A 26 -5.56 -5.59 -7.17
C THR A 26 -4.85 -4.76 -6.13
N SER A 27 -5.57 -4.24 -5.13
CA SER A 27 -4.95 -3.56 -3.99
C SER A 27 -5.02 -4.38 -2.72
N VAL A 28 -3.95 -4.31 -1.93
CA VAL A 28 -3.88 -4.82 -0.56
C VAL A 28 -3.58 -3.64 0.36
N THR A 29 -4.54 -3.31 1.20
CA THR A 29 -4.49 -2.17 2.13
C THR A 29 -4.10 -2.67 3.50
N PHE A 30 -3.16 -1.99 4.14
CA PHE A 30 -2.64 -2.30 5.46
C PHE A 30 -2.89 -1.13 6.41
N LEU A 31 -3.76 -1.33 7.40
CA LEU A 31 -3.99 -0.36 8.46
C LEU A 31 -3.08 -0.65 9.64
N LEU A 32 -2.41 0.39 10.15
CA LEU A 32 -1.53 0.33 11.31
C LEU A 32 -2.10 1.21 12.43
N ALA A 33 -2.55 0.56 13.50
CA ALA A 33 -2.96 1.23 14.74
C ALA A 33 -1.71 1.78 15.47
N PRO A 34 -1.84 2.78 16.36
CA PRO A 34 -0.69 3.40 17.04
C PRO A 34 0.22 2.44 17.84
N GLN A 35 -0.28 1.26 18.19
CA GLN A 35 0.46 0.22 18.91
C GLN A 35 1.17 -0.80 17.99
N ASP A 36 0.92 -0.73 16.68
CA ASP A 36 1.49 -1.64 15.70
C ASP A 36 2.97 -1.30 15.39
N TYR A 37 3.63 -2.23 14.70
CA TYR A 37 4.97 -2.01 14.16
C TYR A 37 4.93 -1.05 12.95
N HIS A 38 5.41 0.18 13.13
CA HIS A 38 5.34 1.26 12.13
C HIS A 38 6.52 1.32 11.14
N ARG A 39 7.28 0.24 10.99
CA ARG A 39 8.22 0.08 9.87
C ARG A 39 7.58 -0.78 8.80
N PHE A 40 7.85 -0.46 7.55
CA PHE A 40 7.31 -1.16 6.40
C PHE A 40 8.43 -1.69 5.52
N HIS A 41 8.14 -2.82 4.88
CA HIS A 41 9.12 -3.63 4.15
C HIS A 41 8.69 -3.77 2.69
N LEU A 42 9.65 -4.07 1.81
CA LEU A 42 9.39 -4.29 0.40
C LEU A 42 8.48 -5.51 0.22
N PRO A 43 7.31 -5.39 -0.43
CA PRO A 43 6.39 -6.51 -0.64
C PRO A 43 6.89 -7.50 -1.70
N VAL A 44 7.77 -7.03 -2.59
CA VAL A 44 8.28 -7.72 -3.78
C VAL A 44 9.75 -7.37 -4.02
N SER A 45 10.47 -8.24 -4.72
CA SER A 45 11.81 -7.95 -5.23
C SER A 45 11.72 -7.22 -6.57
N GLY A 46 12.63 -6.27 -6.82
CA GLY A 46 12.61 -5.49 -8.06
C GLY A 46 13.55 -4.29 -8.01
N THR A 47 13.31 -3.33 -8.91
CA THR A 47 14.03 -2.06 -8.97
C THR A 47 13.05 -0.93 -8.68
N ILE A 48 13.42 0.00 -7.79
CA ILE A 48 12.60 1.18 -7.49
C ILE A 48 12.72 2.15 -8.67
N GLU A 49 11.61 2.46 -9.34
CA GLU A 49 11.59 3.34 -10.51
C GLU A 49 11.52 4.81 -10.13
N ASN A 50 10.74 5.18 -9.11
CA ASN A 50 10.58 6.56 -8.69
C ASN A 50 9.89 6.67 -7.31
N PHE A 51 9.87 7.90 -6.80
CA PHE A 51 9.04 8.34 -5.69
C PHE A 51 8.29 9.60 -6.08
N VAL A 52 7.04 9.71 -5.65
CA VAL A 52 6.22 10.91 -5.82
C VAL A 52 5.58 11.25 -4.49
N ASP A 53 5.99 12.39 -3.93
CA ASP A 53 5.36 12.97 -2.76
C ASP A 53 4.10 13.73 -3.20
N ILE A 54 2.97 13.38 -2.60
CA ILE A 54 1.69 14.02 -2.84
C ILE A 54 1.26 14.71 -1.55
N PRO A 55 1.23 16.05 -1.53
CA PRO A 55 0.75 16.78 -0.37
C PRO A 55 -0.73 16.49 -0.14
N GLY A 56 -1.15 16.59 1.12
CA GLY A 56 -2.53 16.36 1.50
C GLY A 56 -2.76 16.64 2.97
N SER A 57 -3.99 16.38 3.40
CA SER A 57 -4.40 16.49 4.79
C SER A 57 -3.80 15.36 5.65
N LEU A 58 -4.07 15.37 6.95
CA LEU A 58 -3.69 14.29 7.85
C LEU A 58 -4.91 13.83 8.65
N TYR A 59 -5.92 13.33 7.95
CA TYR A 59 -7.11 12.75 8.57
C TYR A 59 -6.78 11.43 9.26
N THR A 60 -7.61 11.06 10.23
CA THR A 60 -7.43 9.83 10.99
C THR A 60 -7.79 8.63 10.12
N VAL A 61 -7.03 7.55 10.26
CA VAL A 61 -7.28 6.27 9.58
C VAL A 61 -8.04 5.28 10.47
N ASN A 62 -8.70 5.79 11.53
CA ASN A 62 -9.63 5.00 12.32
C ASN A 62 -10.75 4.42 11.42
N PRO A 63 -11.18 3.16 11.62
CA PRO A 63 -12.25 2.54 10.83
C PRO A 63 -13.49 3.41 10.59
N VAL A 64 -13.91 4.25 11.54
CA VAL A 64 -15.06 5.15 11.35
C VAL A 64 -14.81 6.18 10.25
N ALA A 65 -13.59 6.72 10.18
CA ALA A 65 -13.20 7.70 9.16
C ALA A 65 -12.94 7.04 7.81
N VAL A 66 -12.29 5.87 7.80
CA VAL A 66 -12.02 5.08 6.59
C VAL A 66 -13.33 4.69 5.88
N ASN A 67 -14.36 4.33 6.65
CA ASN A 67 -15.68 3.96 6.10
C ASN A 67 -16.62 5.16 5.88
N SER A 68 -16.13 6.39 6.03
CA SER A 68 -16.94 7.59 5.82
C SER A 68 -17.21 7.83 4.34
N LYS A 69 -18.45 8.20 4.00
CA LYS A 69 -18.82 8.60 2.63
C LYS A 69 -18.37 10.02 2.27
N TYR A 70 -17.96 10.80 3.26
CA TYR A 70 -17.71 12.24 3.09
C TYR A 70 -16.24 12.59 2.85
N CYS A 71 -15.32 11.67 3.16
CA CYS A 71 -13.89 11.88 3.03
C CYS A 71 -13.22 10.57 2.65
N ASN A 72 -12.40 10.59 1.60
CA ASN A 72 -11.56 9.45 1.25
C ASN A 72 -10.15 9.70 1.80
N VAL A 73 -9.91 9.19 3.01
CA VAL A 73 -8.65 9.38 3.73
C VAL A 73 -7.43 8.86 2.95
N PHE A 74 -7.60 7.88 2.06
CA PHE A 74 -6.49 7.32 1.30
C PHE A 74 -6.01 8.25 0.18
N THR A 75 -6.92 9.02 -0.42
CA THR A 75 -6.61 9.95 -1.53
C THR A 75 -6.43 11.39 -1.08
N GLU A 76 -7.01 11.77 0.06
CA GLU A 76 -6.91 13.13 0.60
C GLU A 76 -5.72 13.32 1.52
N ASN A 77 -5.24 12.25 2.18
CA ASN A 77 -4.08 12.38 3.05
C ASN A 77 -2.78 12.55 2.27
N LYS A 78 -1.82 13.22 2.93
CA LYS A 78 -0.43 13.24 2.51
C LYS A 78 0.06 11.80 2.33
N ARG A 79 0.70 11.53 1.19
CA ARG A 79 1.19 10.20 0.85
C ARG A 79 2.41 10.27 -0.05
N VAL A 80 3.19 9.20 -0.05
CA VAL A 80 4.27 8.99 -1.00
C VAL A 80 3.98 7.71 -1.76
N ILE A 81 4.04 7.79 -3.09
CA ILE A 81 3.90 6.64 -3.98
C ILE A 81 5.27 6.29 -4.53
N SER A 82 5.64 5.01 -4.47
CA SER A 82 6.83 4.48 -5.13
C SER A 82 6.44 3.36 -6.09
N ILE A 83 6.95 3.42 -7.31
CA ILE A 83 6.74 2.35 -8.29
C ILE A 83 7.94 1.42 -8.27
N ILE A 84 7.67 0.12 -8.17
CA ILE A 84 8.68 -0.94 -8.18
C ILE A 84 8.46 -1.77 -9.43
N SER A 85 9.47 -1.81 -10.30
CA SER A 85 9.51 -2.70 -11.46
C SER A 85 10.00 -4.08 -11.03
N THR A 86 9.19 -5.11 -11.28
CA THR A 86 9.45 -6.46 -10.80
C THR A 86 9.50 -7.45 -11.96
N ALA A 87 10.23 -8.55 -11.77
CA ALA A 87 10.30 -9.62 -12.76
C ALA A 87 8.98 -10.39 -12.90
N HIS A 88 8.28 -10.64 -11.78
CA HIS A 88 7.13 -11.54 -11.75
C HIS A 88 5.78 -10.81 -11.65
N PHE A 89 5.70 -9.60 -11.08
CA PHE A 89 4.44 -8.89 -10.86
C PHE A 89 4.24 -7.71 -11.83
N GLY A 90 5.12 -7.51 -12.81
CA GLY A 90 5.13 -6.27 -13.60
C GLY A 90 5.48 -5.08 -12.71
N LYS A 91 4.72 -3.99 -12.80
CA LYS A 91 4.85 -2.87 -11.86
C LYS A 91 4.00 -3.10 -10.60
N VAL A 92 4.56 -2.71 -9.46
CA VAL A 92 3.85 -2.67 -8.18
C VAL A 92 3.96 -1.26 -7.61
N ALA A 93 2.83 -0.63 -7.32
CA ALA A 93 2.82 0.64 -6.63
C ALA A 93 2.76 0.39 -5.11
N PHE A 94 3.72 0.97 -4.40
CA PHE A 94 3.75 1.02 -2.95
C PHE A 94 3.35 2.42 -2.49
N VAL A 95 2.27 2.53 -1.73
CA VAL A 95 1.75 3.80 -1.25
C VAL A 95 1.89 3.85 0.27
N ALA A 96 2.68 4.78 0.78
CA ALA A 96 2.75 5.10 2.20
C ALA A 96 1.88 6.33 2.48
N ILE A 97 0.90 6.20 3.36
CA ILE A 97 -0.09 7.25 3.66
C ILE A 97 0.04 7.65 5.13
N GLY A 98 0.29 8.93 5.36
CA GLY A 98 0.30 9.52 6.70
C GLY A 98 -1.11 9.70 7.25
N ALA A 99 -1.24 9.81 8.56
CA ALA A 99 -2.52 10.11 9.21
C ALA A 99 -2.34 11.20 10.28
N THR A 100 -3.39 11.49 11.03
CA THR A 100 -3.37 12.50 12.11
C THR A 100 -2.19 12.27 13.06
N MET A 101 -1.42 13.33 13.33
CA MET A 101 -0.16 13.33 14.09
C MET A 101 1.03 12.63 13.41
N VAL A 102 0.86 12.04 12.22
CA VAL A 102 1.87 11.29 11.46
C VAL A 102 2.13 11.95 10.10
N GLY A 103 2.93 13.02 10.10
CA GLY A 103 3.32 13.71 8.86
C GLY A 103 4.61 13.21 8.22
N SER A 104 5.40 12.42 8.95
CA SER A 104 6.75 12.01 8.55
C SER A 104 6.76 10.57 8.06
N ILE A 105 7.01 10.42 6.77
CA ILE A 105 7.23 9.16 6.08
C ILE A 105 8.70 9.17 5.65
N THR A 106 9.49 8.20 6.12
CA THR A 106 10.92 8.13 5.81
C THR A 106 11.22 6.82 5.11
N PHE A 107 11.90 6.92 3.96
CA PHE A 107 12.35 5.76 3.19
C PHE A 107 13.84 5.50 3.41
N SER A 108 14.20 4.23 3.55
CA SER A 108 15.57 3.74 3.71
C SER A 108 16.23 3.39 2.36
N LYS A 109 15.48 3.48 1.26
CA LYS A 109 15.91 3.16 -0.12
C LYS A 109 15.66 4.36 -1.04
N LYS A 110 16.31 4.38 -2.19
CA LYS A 110 16.20 5.45 -3.18
C LYS A 110 15.86 4.91 -4.57
N GLU A 111 15.49 5.82 -5.46
CA GLU A 111 15.28 5.54 -6.87
C GLU A 111 16.51 4.88 -7.50
N GLY A 112 16.29 3.84 -8.32
CA GLY A 112 17.33 3.04 -8.96
C GLY A 112 17.88 1.89 -8.11
N ASP A 113 17.55 1.81 -6.82
CA ASP A 113 18.01 0.70 -5.97
C ASP A 113 17.35 -0.63 -6.40
N VAL A 114 18.17 -1.69 -6.48
CA VAL A 114 17.70 -3.07 -6.60
C VAL A 114 17.45 -3.62 -5.20
N VAL A 115 16.22 -4.07 -4.96
CA VAL A 115 15.72 -4.46 -3.64
C VAL A 115 15.17 -5.87 -3.62
N LYS A 116 15.21 -6.50 -2.44
CA LYS A 116 14.64 -7.83 -2.22
C LYS A 116 13.38 -7.74 -1.39
N LYS A 117 12.42 -8.64 -1.66
CA LYS A 117 11.25 -8.83 -0.82
C LYS A 117 11.68 -9.01 0.64
N GLY A 118 11.06 -8.25 1.54
CA GLY A 118 11.32 -8.27 2.97
C GLY A 118 12.39 -7.27 3.45
N ASP A 119 13.17 -6.66 2.54
CA ASP A 119 14.07 -5.57 2.91
C ASP A 119 13.27 -4.42 3.58
N GLU A 120 13.83 -3.78 4.59
CA GLU A 120 13.22 -2.59 5.17
C GLU A 120 13.13 -1.49 4.10
N PHE A 121 11.92 -0.97 3.88
CA PHE A 121 11.70 0.09 2.91
C PHE A 121 11.66 1.46 3.56
N GLY A 122 11.15 1.52 4.80
CA GLY A 122 10.99 2.78 5.52
C GLY A 122 10.14 2.64 6.77
N TYR A 123 9.76 3.78 7.34
CA TYR A 123 8.93 3.85 8.53
C TYR A 123 8.10 5.13 8.61
N PHE A 124 7.08 5.09 9.47
CA PHE A 124 6.29 6.25 9.88
C PHE A 124 6.73 6.73 11.27
N SER A 125 6.83 8.04 11.49
CA SER A 125 7.07 8.58 12.82
C SER A 125 5.77 8.64 13.63
N PHE A 126 5.63 7.74 14.62
CA PHE A 126 4.61 7.65 15.69
C PHE A 126 3.16 8.09 15.37
N GLY A 127 2.21 7.13 15.38
CA GLY A 127 0.76 7.35 15.30
C GLY A 127 0.11 6.44 14.27
N GLY A 128 -1.19 6.60 13.96
CA GLY A 128 -1.84 5.76 12.95
C GLY A 128 -1.25 5.97 11.55
N SER A 129 -1.19 4.92 10.72
CA SER A 129 -0.73 5.05 9.34
C SER A 129 -1.31 3.94 8.45
N THR A 130 -1.18 4.12 7.14
CA THR A 130 -1.67 3.16 6.16
C THR A 130 -0.61 2.89 5.10
N VAL A 131 -0.48 1.63 4.69
CA VAL A 131 0.27 1.22 3.51
C VAL A 131 -0.69 0.59 2.52
N ILE A 132 -0.59 0.92 1.23
CA ILE A 132 -1.35 0.23 0.18
C ILE A 132 -0.37 -0.31 -0.85
N CYS A 133 -0.48 -1.59 -1.17
CA CYS A 133 0.23 -2.21 -2.29
C CYS A 133 -0.76 -2.43 -3.43
N ILE A 134 -0.44 -1.92 -4.62
CA ILE A 134 -1.29 -2.04 -5.80
C ILE A 134 -0.52 -2.80 -6.87
N PHE A 135 -1.09 -3.90 -7.31
CA PHE A 135 -0.56 -4.77 -8.34
C PHE A 135 -1.28 -4.49 -9.66
N GLU A 136 -0.57 -4.60 -10.78
CA GLU A 136 -1.20 -4.59 -12.10
C GLU A 136 -2.31 -5.63 -12.20
N LYS A 137 -3.25 -5.40 -13.13
CA LYS A 137 -4.30 -6.36 -13.42
C LYS A 137 -3.70 -7.74 -13.71
N ASP A 138 -4.31 -8.77 -13.11
CA ASP A 138 -3.94 -10.18 -13.26
C ASP A 138 -2.45 -10.44 -12.96
N ALA A 139 -1.81 -9.67 -12.07
CA ALA A 139 -0.41 -9.88 -11.67
C ALA A 139 -0.24 -10.72 -10.39
N ILE A 140 -1.27 -10.79 -9.54
CA ILE A 140 -1.24 -11.53 -8.28
C ILE A 140 -2.53 -12.32 -8.08
N HIS A 141 -2.39 -13.55 -7.60
CA HIS A 141 -3.48 -14.35 -7.04
C HIS A 141 -3.39 -14.29 -5.52
N ILE A 142 -4.34 -13.59 -4.91
CA ILE A 142 -4.39 -13.39 -3.45
C ILE A 142 -4.86 -14.66 -2.76
N ASP A 143 -4.30 -14.95 -1.57
CA ASP A 143 -4.69 -16.10 -0.77
C ASP A 143 -6.19 -16.02 -0.38
N GLU A 144 -6.88 -17.17 -0.44
CA GLU A 144 -8.35 -17.26 -0.36
C GLU A 144 -8.92 -16.74 0.97
N ASP A 145 -8.22 -16.96 2.08
CA ASP A 145 -8.61 -16.49 3.41
C ASP A 145 -8.70 -14.96 3.47
N LEU A 146 -7.73 -14.26 2.85
CA LEU A 146 -7.75 -12.80 2.75
C LEU A 146 -8.93 -12.30 1.92
N LEU A 147 -9.26 -12.98 0.82
CA LEU A 147 -10.42 -12.64 -0.01
C LEU A 147 -11.74 -12.88 0.72
N VAL A 148 -11.90 -14.02 1.39
CA VAL A 148 -13.10 -14.38 2.15
C VAL A 148 -13.33 -13.41 3.31
N ASN A 149 -12.29 -13.05 4.04
CA ASN A 149 -12.39 -12.07 5.13
C ASN A 149 -12.74 -10.69 4.60
N SER A 150 -12.06 -10.24 3.53
CA SER A 150 -12.33 -8.93 2.92
C SER A 150 -13.76 -8.82 2.39
N ALA A 151 -14.30 -9.87 1.77
CA ALA A 151 -15.69 -9.92 1.29
C ALA A 151 -16.74 -9.78 2.42
N ARG A 152 -16.35 -10.06 3.66
CA ARG A 152 -17.17 -9.92 4.86
C ARG A 152 -16.88 -8.63 5.64
N SER A 153 -16.07 -7.73 5.08
CA SER A 153 -15.54 -6.54 5.76
C SER A 153 -14.81 -6.90 7.07
N LEU A 154 -14.16 -8.06 7.09
CA LEU A 154 -13.35 -8.51 8.21
C LEU A 154 -11.89 -8.20 7.97
N GLU A 155 -11.35 -7.44 8.90
CA GLU A 155 -9.94 -7.10 9.01
C GLU A 155 -9.12 -8.35 9.35
N THR A 156 -8.10 -8.67 8.53
CA THR A 156 -7.22 -9.82 8.80
C THR A 156 -5.90 -9.36 9.41
N LEU A 157 -5.55 -9.87 10.59
CA LEU A 157 -4.25 -9.62 11.21
C LEU A 157 -3.16 -10.33 10.42
N VAL A 158 -2.18 -9.56 9.92
CA VAL A 158 -1.02 -10.06 9.18
C VAL A 158 0.28 -9.60 9.84
N SER A 159 1.33 -10.40 9.66
CA SER A 159 2.69 -10.14 10.16
C SER A 159 3.68 -10.02 9.01
N VAL A 160 4.79 -9.31 9.22
CA VAL A 160 5.88 -9.25 8.25
C VAL A 160 6.38 -10.65 7.94
N GLY A 161 6.49 -10.98 6.65
CA GLY A 161 6.90 -12.30 6.17
C GLY A 161 5.75 -13.26 5.87
N MET A 162 4.52 -12.96 6.30
CA MET A 162 3.35 -13.72 5.86
C MET A 162 3.15 -13.58 4.34
N ARG A 163 2.66 -14.65 3.71
CA ARG A 163 2.29 -14.63 2.30
C ARG A 163 0.91 -13.98 2.16
N LEU A 164 0.76 -13.14 1.14
CA LEU A 164 -0.51 -12.50 0.77
C LEU A 164 -1.10 -13.11 -0.51
N GLY A 165 -0.25 -13.70 -1.33
CA GLY A 165 -0.61 -14.25 -2.63
C GLY A 165 0.64 -14.69 -3.40
N VAL A 166 0.40 -15.16 -4.61
CA VAL A 166 1.42 -15.65 -5.54
C VAL A 166 1.32 -14.93 -6.89
N SER A 167 2.45 -14.76 -7.57
CA SER A 167 2.46 -14.22 -8.93
C SER A 167 1.66 -15.13 -9.87
N THR A 168 0.85 -14.53 -10.72
CA THR A 168 0.16 -15.20 -11.84
C THR A 168 1.01 -15.18 -13.11
N ARG A 169 2.01 -14.29 -13.20
CA ARG A 169 2.95 -14.25 -14.33
C ARG A 169 4.14 -15.18 -14.03
N LYS A 170 4.60 -15.87 -15.06
CA LYS A 170 5.74 -16.79 -15.00
C LYS A 170 7.06 -16.01 -14.99
#